data_AF-L1IHN7-F1
#
_entry.id   AF-L1IHN7-F1
#
_cell.length_a   1.000
_cell.length_b   1.000
_cell.length_c   1.000
_cell.angle_alpha   90.00
_cell.angle_beta   90.00
_cell.angle_gamma   90.00
#
_symmetry.space_group_name_H-M   'P 1'
#
loop_
_entity.id
_entity.type
_entity.pdbx_description
1 polymer ?
#
loop_
_entity_poly.entity_id
_entity_poly.type
_entity_poly.pdbx_seq_one_letter_code
_entity_poly.pdbx_strand_id
1 'polypeptide(L)'
;MSSVSTCSTMLLLSFGVLLLSASAAVTVSDVDSRRAGGDMNGGDSKPPPSREDKSQGMQDSQQYMASRDMCPPSSTMCPSFDAVLADKKGQCVKTMALCFNETMMSVNLTALNMRCTLKNDQYCIAQGSCSRGLPCAPAAVACNASSYRCADWSCAASQQDCPTSSLGANEVLCSDGITKKSNLQGCAKAGITWEGCPPQSTACSSNPNYCKSSTESCEVLTGCSDGLLSCGLKRDSDGKVIMNTTSKRPQFVCSQTCDRPPTPEPRTAMLMPGTGNQEIRLNSSDGKMAFALHASSQNAFRRTDNKSDAVNFTISPVPSSALQEGPFAQYFKAGKIVSDVITIEPSVDLTIEGGLMLDIPLLGTAESCQGMLKHLELVVVSDLLNFSSSPERVGNCSKGAIGNCSCLSSIFHFSTYAVADAEVPANSDTPAPPPPTNSPAPPSDSPVAPAPVAPPATPSGTSTLSGLSGLKLLAVSLLLSFVALI
;
A
#
# COMPACT_ATOMS: atom_id res chain seq x y z
N MET A 1 27.62 50.88 -20.97
CA MET A 1 29.03 51.34 -21.03
C MET A 1 29.89 50.09 -20.88
N SER A 2 30.15 49.33 -21.94
CA SER A 2 31.18 49.52 -23.00
C SER A 2 32.49 48.81 -22.67
N SER A 3 32.74 47.65 -23.30
CA SER A 3 34.04 47.15 -23.82
C SER A 3 33.81 45.75 -24.41
N VAL A 4 33.78 45.54 -25.74
CA VAL A 4 34.91 45.47 -26.71
C VAL A 4 35.79 44.24 -26.39
N SER A 5 35.58 43.09 -27.05
CA SER A 5 36.10 42.67 -28.37
C SER A 5 37.61 42.41 -28.37
N THR A 6 38.00 41.14 -28.62
CA THR A 6 38.92 40.82 -29.73
C THR A 6 38.94 39.33 -30.03
N CYS A 7 39.01 39.07 -31.33
CA CYS A 7 39.05 37.82 -32.05
C CYS A 7 40.51 37.41 -32.28
N SER A 8 40.85 36.11 -32.30
CA SER A 8 41.99 35.61 -33.09
C SER A 8 42.02 34.08 -33.21
N THR A 9 41.77 33.65 -34.46
CA THR A 9 42.61 32.74 -35.26
C THR A 9 42.52 31.22 -35.05
N MET A 10 41.91 30.62 -36.08
CA MET A 10 42.12 29.29 -36.68
C MET A 10 43.51 28.65 -36.47
N LEU A 11 43.51 27.34 -36.22
CA LEU A 11 44.49 26.44 -36.82
C LEU A 11 43.77 25.22 -37.40
N LEU A 12 43.83 25.10 -38.73
CA LEU A 12 43.56 23.91 -39.52
C LEU A 12 44.64 22.85 -39.22
N LEU A 13 44.25 21.58 -39.06
CA LEU A 13 45.03 20.45 -39.55
C LEU A 13 44.08 19.28 -39.89
N SER A 14 43.92 19.13 -41.18
CA SER A 14 43.33 18.04 -41.94
C SER A 14 44.22 16.79 -41.92
N PHE A 15 43.64 15.62 -41.69
CA PHE A 15 44.00 14.38 -42.38
C PHE A 15 42.74 13.52 -42.53
N GLY A 16 42.36 13.25 -43.78
CA GLY A 16 41.30 12.32 -44.12
C GLY A 16 41.87 11.00 -44.63
N VAL A 17 41.08 9.93 -44.49
CA VAL A 17 40.98 8.71 -45.31
C VAL A 17 39.60 8.14 -44.91
N LEU A 18 38.49 8.35 -45.63
CA LEU A 18 38.06 7.72 -46.90
C LEU A 18 38.19 6.19 -46.89
N LEU A 19 37.11 5.48 -46.57
CA LEU A 19 36.78 4.20 -47.22
C LEU A 19 35.27 3.98 -47.27
N LEU A 20 34.87 3.57 -48.46
CA LEU A 20 33.54 3.51 -49.04
C LEU A 20 32.77 2.23 -48.64
N SER A 21 31.45 2.41 -48.54
CA SER A 21 30.34 1.53 -48.98
C SER A 21 30.54 0.01 -49.10
N ALA A 22 29.57 -0.74 -48.56
CA ALA A 22 28.90 -1.80 -49.34
C ALA A 22 27.47 -2.04 -48.81
N SER A 23 26.50 -1.71 -49.65
CA SER A 23 25.13 -2.18 -49.58
C SER A 23 25.09 -3.67 -49.95
N ALA A 24 24.29 -4.46 -49.24
CA ALA A 24 23.83 -5.76 -49.74
C ALA A 24 22.35 -5.90 -49.40
N ALA A 25 21.52 -5.63 -50.41
CA ALA A 25 20.17 -6.15 -50.48
C ALA A 25 20.26 -7.65 -50.80
N VAL A 26 19.55 -8.48 -50.05
CA VAL A 26 19.25 -9.86 -50.44
C VAL A 26 17.74 -10.03 -50.38
N THR A 27 17.13 -9.94 -51.55
CA THR A 27 15.86 -10.57 -51.89
C THR A 27 16.18 -11.88 -52.60
N VAL A 28 15.61 -13.02 -52.19
CA VAL A 28 15.13 -14.11 -53.07
C VAL A 28 14.23 -15.06 -52.27
N SER A 29 12.95 -15.04 -52.65
CA SER A 29 12.00 -16.13 -52.94
C SER A 29 11.69 -17.30 -51.99
N ASP A 30 10.39 -17.44 -51.76
CA ASP A 30 9.54 -18.64 -51.88
C ASP A 30 10.24 -19.99 -52.15
N VAL A 31 10.07 -20.92 -51.20
CA VAL A 31 9.88 -22.35 -51.48
C VAL A 31 8.82 -22.89 -50.53
N ASP A 32 7.68 -23.26 -51.11
CA ASP A 32 6.64 -24.11 -50.54
C ASP A 32 7.09 -25.58 -50.63
N SER A 33 7.13 -26.31 -49.51
CA SER A 33 6.95 -27.77 -49.53
C SER A 33 6.65 -28.38 -48.17
N ARG A 34 5.64 -29.24 -48.23
CA ARG A 34 4.95 -29.97 -47.17
C ARG A 34 5.82 -31.05 -46.50
N ARG A 35 5.43 -31.32 -45.24
CA ARG A 35 5.04 -32.64 -44.67
C ARG A 35 5.95 -33.25 -43.59
N ALA A 36 5.26 -33.58 -42.49
CA ALA A 36 5.42 -34.71 -41.56
C ALA A 36 6.37 -34.58 -40.35
N GLY A 37 5.74 -34.69 -39.17
CA GLY A 37 6.20 -35.58 -38.10
C GLY A 37 6.73 -34.90 -36.85
N GLY A 38 5.98 -34.96 -35.74
CA GLY A 38 6.51 -34.65 -34.41
C GLY A 38 5.45 -34.32 -33.38
N ASP A 39 4.62 -35.30 -33.03
CA ASP A 39 3.85 -35.27 -31.77
C ASP A 39 4.81 -35.32 -30.56
N MET A 40 4.29 -34.81 -29.44
CA MET A 40 4.76 -34.90 -28.03
C MET A 40 5.47 -33.66 -27.45
N ASN A 41 4.66 -32.70 -26.97
CA ASN A 41 4.62 -32.32 -25.54
C ASN A 41 3.51 -31.27 -25.32
N GLY A 42 2.35 -31.74 -24.86
CA GLY A 42 1.23 -30.90 -24.44
C GLY A 42 1.54 -30.24 -23.10
N GLY A 43 2.26 -29.12 -23.13
CA GLY A 43 2.18 -28.12 -22.08
C GLY A 43 1.15 -27.09 -22.53
N ASP A 44 0.07 -26.92 -21.75
CA ASP A 44 -0.96 -25.89 -21.94
C ASP A 44 -0.36 -24.47 -21.87
N SER A 45 0.35 -24.07 -22.91
CA SER A 45 0.77 -22.70 -23.14
C SER A 45 -0.43 -21.99 -23.76
N LYS A 46 -1.37 -21.61 -22.90
CA LYS A 46 -2.52 -20.80 -23.30
C LYS A 46 -1.99 -19.50 -23.93
N PRO A 47 -2.47 -19.10 -25.12
CA PRO A 47 -1.99 -17.89 -25.77
C PRO A 47 -2.16 -16.67 -24.85
N PRO A 48 -1.23 -15.70 -24.90
CA PRO A 48 -1.37 -14.47 -24.13
C PRO A 48 -2.70 -13.78 -24.50
N PRO A 49 -3.38 -13.15 -23.53
CA PRO A 49 -4.68 -12.53 -23.75
C PRO A 49 -4.62 -11.47 -24.87
N SER A 50 -5.70 -11.38 -25.63
CA SER A 50 -5.79 -10.45 -26.75
C SER A 50 -5.80 -8.98 -26.27
N ARG A 51 -5.40 -8.07 -27.16
CA ARG A 51 -5.29 -6.62 -26.94
C ARG A 51 -6.61 -5.98 -26.49
N GLU A 52 -7.75 -6.51 -26.96
CA GLU A 52 -9.09 -6.00 -26.71
C GLU A 52 -9.57 -6.34 -25.28
N ASP A 53 -9.17 -7.51 -24.78
CA ASP A 53 -9.65 -8.00 -23.49
C ASP A 53 -9.01 -7.25 -22.30
N LYS A 54 -7.78 -6.72 -22.45
CA LYS A 54 -7.10 -5.95 -21.39
C LYS A 54 -7.62 -4.51 -21.29
N SER A 55 -7.96 -3.88 -22.43
CA SER A 55 -8.57 -2.55 -22.42
C SER A 55 -9.95 -2.54 -21.78
N GLN A 56 -10.71 -3.63 -21.89
CA GLN A 56 -12.07 -3.71 -21.37
C GLN A 56 -12.12 -3.68 -19.83
N GLY A 57 -11.33 -4.51 -19.15
CA GLY A 57 -11.31 -4.53 -17.67
C GLY A 57 -10.92 -3.17 -17.06
N MET A 58 -10.07 -2.41 -17.75
CA MET A 58 -9.70 -1.04 -17.35
C MET A 58 -10.85 -0.04 -17.54
N GLN A 59 -11.55 -0.10 -18.67
CA GLN A 59 -12.72 0.75 -18.91
C GLN A 59 -13.82 0.47 -17.90
N ASP A 60 -14.05 -0.80 -17.56
CA ASP A 60 -15.05 -1.21 -16.58
C ASP A 60 -14.70 -0.65 -15.18
N SER A 61 -13.41 -0.65 -14.81
CA SER A 61 -12.97 -0.07 -13.54
C SER A 61 -13.11 1.45 -13.50
N GLN A 62 -12.81 2.15 -14.60
CA GLN A 62 -13.00 3.60 -14.68
C GLN A 62 -14.48 3.98 -14.64
N GLN A 63 -15.33 3.24 -15.35
CA GLN A 63 -16.78 3.42 -15.30
C GLN A 63 -17.33 3.14 -13.90
N TYR A 64 -16.84 2.11 -13.22
CA TYR A 64 -17.21 1.84 -11.83
C TYR A 64 -16.85 3.02 -10.92
N MET A 65 -15.62 3.54 -11.00
CA MET A 65 -15.20 4.69 -10.19
C MET A 65 -16.06 5.92 -10.48
N ALA A 66 -16.34 6.22 -11.76
CA ALA A 66 -17.23 7.32 -12.14
C ALA A 66 -18.68 7.11 -11.65
N SER A 67 -19.16 5.86 -11.62
CA SER A 67 -20.47 5.54 -11.09
C SER A 67 -20.54 5.62 -9.56
N ARG A 68 -19.40 5.48 -8.87
CA ARG A 68 -19.32 5.61 -7.42
C ARG A 68 -19.64 7.04 -6.97
N ASP A 69 -19.29 8.03 -7.79
CA ASP A 69 -19.61 9.44 -7.54
C ASP A 69 -21.12 9.76 -7.69
N MET A 70 -21.92 8.83 -8.23
CA MET A 70 -23.37 8.98 -8.33
C MET A 70 -24.10 8.65 -7.03
N CYS A 71 -23.42 8.01 -6.07
CA CYS A 71 -24.00 7.65 -4.78
C CYS A 71 -23.55 8.62 -3.66
N PRO A 72 -24.41 8.85 -2.64
CA PRO A 72 -23.99 9.52 -1.42
C PRO A 72 -22.69 8.90 -0.83
N PRO A 73 -21.84 9.68 -0.14
CA PRO A 73 -20.55 9.21 0.37
C PRO A 73 -20.59 7.99 1.32
N SER A 74 -21.77 7.64 1.84
CA SER A 74 -21.99 6.51 2.74
C SER A 74 -22.70 5.32 2.09
N SER A 75 -22.79 5.28 0.76
CA SER A 75 -23.44 4.20 0.01
C SER A 75 -22.59 3.77 -1.19
N THR A 76 -22.90 2.59 -1.72
CA THR A 76 -22.30 2.02 -2.92
C THR A 76 -23.39 1.70 -3.93
N MET A 77 -23.10 1.87 -5.22
CA MET A 77 -24.02 1.48 -6.28
C MET A 77 -24.02 -0.05 -6.43
N CYS A 78 -25.18 -0.66 -6.54
CA CYS A 78 -25.31 -2.06 -6.91
C CYS A 78 -24.95 -2.27 -8.38
N PRO A 79 -24.16 -3.31 -8.72
CA PRO A 79 -23.79 -3.57 -10.10
C PRO A 79 -24.99 -4.05 -10.93
N SER A 80 -24.89 -3.99 -12.24
CA SER A 80 -26.03 -4.22 -13.15
C SER A 80 -26.10 -5.64 -13.73
N PHE A 81 -25.32 -6.60 -13.24
CA PHE A 81 -25.28 -7.98 -13.75
C PHE A 81 -26.36 -8.89 -13.16
N ASP A 82 -26.57 -10.06 -13.77
CA ASP A 82 -27.74 -10.93 -13.52
C ASP A 82 -27.88 -11.51 -12.12
N ALA A 83 -26.78 -11.63 -11.38
CA ALA A 83 -26.79 -12.11 -10.00
C ALA A 83 -27.24 -11.05 -8.98
N VAL A 84 -27.41 -9.78 -9.38
CA VAL A 84 -27.97 -8.71 -8.55
C VAL A 84 -29.50 -8.74 -8.60
N LEU A 85 -30.14 -8.52 -7.45
CA LEU A 85 -31.58 -8.39 -7.33
C LEU A 85 -32.13 -7.35 -8.33
N ALA A 86 -33.15 -7.74 -9.09
CA ALA A 86 -33.64 -6.94 -10.21
C ALA A 86 -34.05 -5.52 -9.82
N ASP A 87 -34.63 -5.34 -8.63
CA ASP A 87 -35.03 -4.04 -8.07
C ASP A 87 -33.86 -3.23 -7.48
N LYS A 88 -32.66 -3.83 -7.37
CA LYS A 88 -31.46 -3.20 -6.82
C LYS A 88 -30.44 -2.81 -7.87
N LYS A 89 -30.51 -3.34 -9.09
CA LYS A 89 -29.54 -3.01 -10.17
C LYS A 89 -29.43 -1.49 -10.36
N GLY A 90 -28.22 -0.95 -10.24
CA GLY A 90 -27.93 0.49 -10.37
C GLY A 90 -28.44 1.38 -9.22
N GLN A 91 -28.99 0.81 -8.14
CA GLN A 91 -29.43 1.56 -6.97
C GLN A 91 -28.29 1.75 -5.96
N CYS A 92 -28.26 2.89 -5.28
CA CYS A 92 -27.34 3.13 -4.17
C CYS A 92 -27.84 2.42 -2.91
N VAL A 93 -27.03 1.51 -2.38
CA VAL A 93 -27.31 0.77 -1.14
C VAL A 93 -26.26 1.07 -0.09
N LYS A 94 -26.60 0.90 1.19
CA LYS A 94 -25.68 1.15 2.30
C LYS A 94 -24.47 0.19 2.27
N THR A 95 -24.70 -1.07 1.90
CA THR A 95 -23.67 -2.11 1.81
C THR A 95 -23.93 -2.97 0.59
N MET A 96 -22.87 -3.40 -0.10
CA MET A 96 -22.95 -4.24 -1.31
C MET A 96 -23.71 -5.56 -1.08
N ALA A 97 -23.73 -6.08 0.15
CA ALA A 97 -24.55 -7.21 0.57
C ALA A 97 -26.04 -7.07 0.20
N LEU A 98 -26.58 -5.85 0.28
CA LEU A 98 -27.99 -5.56 0.01
C LEU A 98 -28.37 -5.68 -1.47
N CYS A 99 -27.38 -5.81 -2.36
CA CYS A 99 -27.59 -6.07 -3.78
C CYS A 99 -27.96 -7.53 -4.05
N PHE A 100 -27.73 -8.44 -3.10
CA PHE A 100 -27.82 -9.88 -3.30
C PHE A 100 -28.83 -10.52 -2.34
N ASN A 101 -29.39 -11.66 -2.74
CA ASN A 101 -30.15 -12.54 -1.85
C ASN A 101 -29.18 -13.45 -1.07
N GLU A 102 -29.44 -13.72 0.22
CA GLU A 102 -28.61 -14.57 1.09
C GLU A 102 -28.31 -15.94 0.46
N THR A 103 -29.28 -16.53 -0.26
CA THR A 103 -29.13 -17.85 -0.91
C THR A 103 -28.30 -17.80 -2.21
N MET A 104 -28.26 -16.64 -2.90
CA MET A 104 -27.48 -16.45 -4.14
C MET A 104 -26.02 -16.07 -3.88
N MET A 105 -25.69 -15.77 -2.62
CA MET A 105 -24.46 -15.12 -2.18
C MET A 105 -23.22 -16.04 -2.29
N SER A 106 -23.35 -17.31 -1.91
CA SER A 106 -22.24 -18.29 -1.91
C SER A 106 -22.02 -18.96 -3.27
N VAL A 107 -23.12 -19.25 -3.98
CA VAL A 107 -23.09 -19.93 -5.29
C VAL A 107 -22.58 -19.02 -6.40
N ASN A 108 -22.95 -17.72 -6.38
CA ASN A 108 -22.51 -16.79 -7.41
C ASN A 108 -21.07 -16.32 -7.23
N LEU A 109 -20.54 -16.13 -6.02
CA LEU A 109 -19.15 -15.65 -5.85
C LEU A 109 -18.12 -16.60 -6.49
N THR A 110 -18.31 -17.90 -6.27
CA THR A 110 -17.45 -18.94 -6.84
C THR A 110 -17.61 -19.01 -8.36
N ALA A 111 -18.85 -18.95 -8.86
CA ALA A 111 -19.14 -18.94 -10.29
C ALA A 111 -18.61 -17.68 -11.01
N LEU A 112 -18.64 -16.53 -10.34
CA LEU A 112 -18.12 -15.26 -10.85
C LEU A 112 -16.59 -15.27 -10.89
N ASN A 113 -15.92 -15.79 -9.85
CA ASN A 113 -14.47 -15.99 -9.87
C ASN A 113 -14.01 -16.94 -10.99
N MET A 114 -14.80 -17.98 -11.29
CA MET A 114 -14.53 -18.87 -12.43
C MET A 114 -14.67 -18.19 -13.81
N ARG A 115 -15.30 -17.00 -13.90
CA ARG A 115 -15.35 -16.24 -15.17
C ARG A 115 -14.00 -15.66 -15.55
N CYS A 116 -13.08 -15.56 -14.60
CA CYS A 116 -11.74 -15.08 -14.84
C CYS A 116 -10.84 -16.24 -15.27
N THR A 117 -10.36 -16.17 -16.51
CA THR A 117 -9.75 -17.33 -17.19
C THR A 117 -8.23 -17.29 -17.27
N LEU A 118 -7.61 -16.20 -16.80
CA LEU A 118 -6.15 -16.04 -16.75
C LEU A 118 -5.62 -16.27 -15.33
N LYS A 119 -4.36 -16.70 -15.27
CA LYS A 119 -3.63 -16.89 -14.03
C LYS A 119 -3.45 -15.52 -13.35
N ASN A 120 -3.87 -15.43 -12.07
CA ASN A 120 -3.89 -14.21 -11.25
C ASN A 120 -4.99 -13.18 -11.57
N ASP A 121 -5.97 -13.53 -12.42
CA ASP A 121 -7.16 -12.69 -12.53
C ASP A 121 -8.05 -12.87 -11.29
N GLN A 122 -8.65 -11.78 -10.83
CA GLN A 122 -9.61 -11.77 -9.73
C GLN A 122 -10.93 -11.17 -10.21
N TYR A 123 -12.06 -11.83 -9.93
CA TYR A 123 -13.35 -11.21 -10.23
C TYR A 123 -13.66 -10.14 -9.20
N CYS A 124 -13.92 -8.94 -9.70
CA CYS A 124 -14.25 -7.80 -8.89
C CYS A 124 -15.75 -7.56 -8.87
N ILE A 125 -16.40 -8.00 -7.79
CA ILE A 125 -17.85 -7.95 -7.63
C ILE A 125 -18.39 -6.54 -7.82
N ALA A 126 -17.72 -5.54 -7.25
CA ALA A 126 -18.16 -4.15 -7.35
C ALA A 126 -18.08 -3.62 -8.79
N GLN A 127 -17.02 -3.99 -9.52
CA GLN A 127 -16.78 -3.59 -10.90
C GLN A 127 -17.53 -4.47 -11.92
N GLY A 128 -18.01 -5.65 -11.50
CA GLY A 128 -18.68 -6.63 -12.36
C GLY A 128 -17.75 -7.31 -13.38
N SER A 129 -16.44 -7.15 -13.26
CA SER A 129 -15.43 -7.56 -14.25
C SER A 129 -14.23 -8.25 -13.60
N CYS A 130 -13.37 -8.89 -14.40
CA CYS A 130 -12.11 -9.46 -13.94
C CYS A 130 -11.02 -8.38 -13.90
N SER A 131 -10.43 -8.16 -12.73
CA SER A 131 -9.17 -7.43 -12.61
C SER A 131 -8.00 -8.36 -12.92
N ARG A 132 -7.04 -7.86 -13.70
CA ARG A 132 -5.93 -8.64 -14.26
C ARG A 132 -4.61 -8.26 -13.62
N GLY A 133 -4.38 -8.71 -12.39
CA GLY A 133 -3.14 -8.40 -11.64
C GLY A 133 -3.23 -7.18 -10.74
N LEU A 134 -4.25 -6.33 -10.88
CA LEU A 134 -4.56 -5.30 -9.88
C LEU A 134 -5.51 -5.83 -8.81
N PRO A 135 -5.37 -5.41 -7.55
CA PRO A 135 -6.42 -5.60 -6.57
C PRO A 135 -7.71 -4.94 -7.04
N CYS A 136 -8.85 -5.57 -6.77
CA CYS A 136 -10.16 -4.97 -7.04
C CYS A 136 -10.29 -3.61 -6.36
N ALA A 137 -11.07 -2.72 -6.96
CA ALA A 137 -11.39 -1.46 -6.32
C ALA A 137 -12.18 -1.75 -5.03
N PRO A 138 -11.86 -1.08 -3.92
CA PRO A 138 -12.52 -1.35 -2.65
C PRO A 138 -14.01 -1.00 -2.73
N ALA A 139 -14.85 -1.98 -2.40
CA ALA A 139 -16.31 -1.86 -2.44
C ALA A 139 -16.86 -0.98 -1.30
N ALA A 140 -16.19 -0.97 -0.14
CA ALA A 140 -16.55 -0.11 0.98
C ALA A 140 -15.91 1.27 0.82
N VAL A 141 -16.73 2.32 0.86
CA VAL A 141 -16.26 3.72 0.83
C VAL A 141 -15.53 4.04 2.15
N ALA A 142 -14.46 4.83 2.07
CA ALA A 142 -13.75 5.34 3.26
C ALA A 142 -14.71 6.14 4.16
N CYS A 143 -14.69 5.88 5.48
CA CYS A 143 -15.37 6.73 6.43
C CYS A 143 -14.69 8.10 6.49
N ASN A 144 -15.46 9.15 6.83
CA ASN A 144 -14.84 10.43 7.17
C ASN A 144 -13.90 10.23 8.39
N ALA A 145 -12.91 11.11 8.54
CA ALA A 145 -11.86 10.94 9.55
C ALA A 145 -12.38 10.89 11.00
N SER A 146 -13.58 11.43 11.26
CA SER A 146 -14.24 11.45 12.57
C SER A 146 -15.21 10.28 12.81
N SER A 147 -15.50 9.46 11.81
CA SER A 147 -16.48 8.38 11.92
C SER A 147 -15.84 7.08 12.36
N TYR A 148 -16.59 6.32 13.14
CA TYR A 148 -16.29 4.95 13.51
C TYR A 148 -16.72 3.99 12.39
N ARG A 149 -15.82 3.08 12.01
CA ARG A 149 -16.14 2.00 11.08
C ARG A 149 -16.79 0.84 11.85
N CYS A 150 -18.03 0.52 11.52
CA CYS A 150 -18.75 -0.60 12.12
C CYS A 150 -18.29 -1.96 11.58
N ALA A 151 -18.68 -3.04 12.27
CA ALA A 151 -18.37 -4.43 11.89
C ALA A 151 -18.91 -4.83 10.51
N ASP A 152 -19.98 -4.18 10.06
CA ASP A 152 -20.62 -4.37 8.75
C ASP A 152 -20.05 -3.46 7.65
N TRP A 153 -18.93 -2.78 7.93
CA TRP A 153 -18.29 -1.76 7.09
C TRP A 153 -19.04 -0.43 6.93
N SER A 154 -20.20 -0.26 7.57
CA SER A 154 -20.86 1.04 7.60
C SER A 154 -20.11 2.06 8.46
N CYS A 155 -20.38 3.34 8.23
CA CYS A 155 -19.85 4.43 9.05
C CYS A 155 -20.89 4.89 10.05
N ALA A 156 -20.48 5.11 11.28
CA ALA A 156 -21.31 5.64 12.36
C ALA A 156 -20.54 6.71 13.16
N ALA A 157 -21.25 7.49 13.97
CA ALA A 157 -20.61 8.51 14.81
C ALA A 157 -19.79 7.88 15.95
N SER A 158 -20.23 6.73 16.45
CA SER A 158 -19.57 5.99 17.53
C SER A 158 -19.79 4.48 17.40
N GLN A 159 -19.10 3.70 18.23
CA GLN A 159 -19.30 2.24 18.31
C GLN A 159 -20.72 1.87 18.72
N GLN A 160 -21.36 2.68 19.57
CA GLN A 160 -22.71 2.44 20.11
C GLN A 160 -23.79 2.60 19.04
N ASP A 161 -23.52 3.41 18.01
CA ASP A 161 -24.43 3.66 16.89
C ASP A 161 -24.32 2.58 15.80
N CYS A 162 -23.43 1.60 15.97
CA CYS A 162 -23.29 0.51 15.03
C CYS A 162 -24.45 -0.48 15.12
N PRO A 163 -24.91 -1.03 13.98
CA PRO A 163 -25.87 -2.12 13.99
C PRO A 163 -25.27 -3.33 14.70
N THR A 164 -26.11 -4.08 15.42
CA THR A 164 -25.72 -5.35 16.00
C THR A 164 -25.29 -6.32 14.91
N SER A 165 -24.06 -6.79 15.00
CA SER A 165 -23.51 -7.78 14.07
C SER A 165 -23.82 -9.19 14.56
N SER A 166 -24.29 -10.05 13.65
CA SER A 166 -24.50 -11.48 13.88
C SER A 166 -23.31 -12.35 13.45
N LEU A 167 -22.11 -11.75 13.33
CA LEU A 167 -20.88 -12.48 13.00
C LEU A 167 -20.53 -13.48 14.12
N GLY A 168 -20.01 -14.64 13.73
CA GLY A 168 -19.43 -15.58 14.69
C GLY A 168 -18.26 -14.94 15.44
N ALA A 169 -17.98 -15.42 16.65
CA ALA A 169 -16.98 -14.83 17.54
C ALA A 169 -15.56 -14.72 16.94
N ASN A 170 -15.26 -15.49 15.88
CA ASN A 170 -13.96 -15.50 15.20
C ASN A 170 -14.09 -15.17 13.70
N GLU A 171 -15.17 -14.49 13.30
CA GLU A 171 -15.40 -14.10 11.91
C GLU A 171 -15.34 -12.58 11.76
N VAL A 172 -14.74 -12.13 10.66
CA VAL A 172 -14.88 -10.78 10.16
C VAL A 172 -15.63 -10.80 8.84
N LEU A 173 -16.50 -9.82 8.65
CA LEU A 173 -17.04 -9.51 7.33
C LEU A 173 -15.95 -8.77 6.54
N CYS A 174 -15.74 -9.13 5.28
CA CYS A 174 -14.87 -8.40 4.38
C CYS A 174 -15.57 -7.17 3.81
N SER A 175 -14.83 -6.25 3.21
CA SER A 175 -15.34 -4.95 2.72
C SER A 175 -16.30 -5.07 1.54
N ASP A 176 -16.37 -6.23 0.90
CA ASP A 176 -17.43 -6.56 -0.06
C ASP A 176 -18.80 -6.74 0.62
N GLY A 177 -18.87 -6.73 1.96
CA GLY A 177 -20.08 -6.94 2.75
C GLY A 177 -20.62 -8.37 2.66
N ILE A 178 -19.88 -9.28 2.03
CA ILE A 178 -20.37 -10.60 1.64
C ILE A 178 -19.47 -11.69 2.20
N THR A 179 -18.17 -11.59 1.92
CA THR A 179 -17.23 -12.63 2.27
C THR A 179 -16.96 -12.60 3.76
N LYS A 180 -16.94 -13.77 4.40
CA LYS A 180 -16.52 -13.93 5.79
C LYS A 180 -15.16 -14.62 5.85
N LYS A 181 -14.27 -14.14 6.72
CA LYS A 181 -12.93 -14.70 6.96
C LYS A 181 -12.65 -14.74 8.45
N SER A 182 -11.61 -15.46 8.86
CA SER A 182 -11.19 -15.53 10.26
C SER A 182 -10.55 -14.24 10.78
N ASN A 183 -10.05 -13.38 9.87
CA ASN A 183 -9.48 -12.07 10.17
C ASN A 183 -9.38 -11.22 8.90
N LEU A 184 -9.06 -9.93 9.07
CA LEU A 184 -8.96 -8.96 7.96
C LEU A 184 -7.83 -9.29 6.99
N GLN A 185 -6.72 -9.88 7.48
CA GLN A 185 -5.66 -10.37 6.61
C GLN A 185 -6.18 -11.45 5.64
N GLY A 186 -7.11 -12.30 6.10
CA GLY A 186 -7.79 -13.29 5.25
C GLY A 186 -8.66 -12.67 4.16
N CYS A 187 -9.25 -11.49 4.42
CA CYS A 187 -9.97 -10.72 3.41
C CYS A 187 -9.01 -10.15 2.36
N ALA A 188 -7.93 -9.52 2.82
CA ALA A 188 -6.93 -8.92 1.94
C ALA A 188 -6.21 -9.98 1.08
N LYS A 189 -5.90 -11.17 1.64
CA LYS A 189 -5.38 -12.34 0.89
C LYS A 189 -6.34 -12.89 -0.15
N ALA A 190 -7.65 -12.70 0.05
CA ALA A 190 -8.66 -13.02 -0.95
C ALA A 190 -8.82 -11.90 -2.00
N GLY A 191 -7.95 -10.88 -1.97
CA GLY A 191 -7.98 -9.71 -2.85
C GLY A 191 -9.15 -8.76 -2.57
N ILE A 192 -9.80 -8.88 -1.42
CA ILE A 192 -10.91 -8.02 -1.02
C ILE A 192 -10.32 -6.83 -0.26
N THR A 193 -10.24 -5.69 -0.93
CA THR A 193 -9.55 -4.49 -0.45
C THR A 193 -10.48 -3.48 0.19
N TRP A 194 -9.93 -2.59 1.02
CA TRP A 194 -10.65 -1.47 1.63
C TRP A 194 -9.80 -0.20 1.67
N GLU A 195 -10.48 0.96 1.77
CA GLU A 195 -9.87 2.25 2.08
C GLU A 195 -10.17 2.75 3.48
N GLY A 196 -9.18 3.47 4.03
CA GLY A 196 -9.21 4.03 5.36
C GLY A 196 -9.15 2.96 6.43
N CYS A 197 -9.90 3.20 7.50
CA CYS A 197 -9.82 2.36 8.68
C CYS A 197 -10.69 1.09 8.59
N PRO A 198 -10.15 -0.04 9.09
CA PRO A 198 -10.88 -1.30 9.12
C PRO A 198 -12.03 -1.25 10.14
N PRO A 199 -12.91 -2.25 10.13
CA PRO A 199 -13.96 -2.38 11.12
C PRO A 199 -13.47 -2.25 12.55
N GLN A 200 -14.33 -1.68 13.38
CA GLN A 200 -14.12 -1.41 14.79
C GLN A 200 -13.00 -0.40 15.09
N SER A 201 -12.80 0.56 14.18
CA SER A 201 -11.79 1.59 14.36
C SER A 201 -12.17 2.92 13.72
N THR A 202 -11.46 3.98 14.12
CA THR A 202 -11.58 5.34 13.61
C THR A 202 -10.20 5.83 13.18
N ALA A 203 -10.15 6.70 12.17
CA ALA A 203 -8.90 7.30 11.72
C ALA A 203 -8.33 8.25 12.79
N CYS A 204 -7.00 8.31 12.87
CA CYS A 204 -6.34 9.34 13.66
C CYS A 204 -6.46 10.69 12.94
N SER A 205 -6.96 11.70 13.65
CA SER A 205 -7.03 13.08 13.15
C SER A 205 -5.65 13.60 12.72
N SER A 206 -4.61 13.22 13.47
CA SER A 206 -3.22 13.57 13.18
C SER A 206 -2.68 12.93 11.89
N ASN A 207 -3.14 11.73 11.54
CA ASN A 207 -2.80 11.03 10.30
C ASN A 207 -3.88 9.98 9.95
N PRO A 208 -4.67 10.19 8.87
CA PRO A 208 -5.82 9.36 8.56
C PRO A 208 -5.46 7.92 8.15
N ASN A 209 -4.19 7.65 7.85
CA ASN A 209 -3.74 6.29 7.52
C ASN A 209 -3.58 5.42 8.78
N TYR A 210 -3.42 6.03 9.97
CA TYR A 210 -3.37 5.29 11.23
C TYR A 210 -4.77 5.17 11.83
N CYS A 211 -5.08 3.98 12.30
CA CYS A 211 -6.40 3.65 12.82
C CYS A 211 -6.31 3.30 14.30
N LYS A 212 -7.24 3.86 15.06
CA LYS A 212 -7.39 3.62 16.49
C LYS A 212 -8.67 2.86 16.80
N SER A 213 -8.59 1.91 17.73
CA SER A 213 -9.76 1.30 18.36
C SER A 213 -10.32 2.14 19.53
N SER A 214 -9.52 3.04 20.10
CA SER A 214 -9.92 3.96 21.20
C SER A 214 -9.26 5.34 21.08
N THR A 215 -9.92 6.40 21.57
CA THR A 215 -9.47 7.80 21.43
C THR A 215 -8.05 8.07 21.91
N GLU A 216 -7.61 7.40 22.98
CA GLU A 216 -6.32 7.58 23.66
C GLU A 216 -5.11 6.94 22.94
N SER A 217 -5.29 6.33 21.76
CA SER A 217 -4.21 5.60 21.06
C SER A 217 -3.53 6.37 19.92
N CYS A 218 -4.04 7.52 19.48
CA CYS A 218 -3.46 8.22 18.33
C CYS A 218 -2.13 8.92 18.63
N GLU A 219 -1.99 9.53 19.80
CA GLU A 219 -0.71 10.12 20.20
C GLU A 219 0.38 9.06 20.34
N VAL A 220 0.02 7.87 20.80
CA VAL A 220 0.93 6.72 20.89
C VAL A 220 1.39 6.26 19.50
N LEU A 221 0.47 6.22 18.52
CA LEU A 221 0.75 5.77 17.16
C LEU A 221 1.50 6.83 16.33
N THR A 222 1.12 8.09 16.47
CA THR A 222 1.55 9.19 15.59
C THR A 222 2.50 10.19 16.25
N GLY A 223 2.69 10.11 17.57
CA GLY A 223 3.51 11.04 18.35
C GLY A 223 2.92 12.45 18.50
N CYS A 224 1.73 12.72 17.93
CA CYS A 224 1.09 14.02 17.94
C CYS A 224 -0.17 14.01 18.80
N SER A 225 -0.29 15.02 19.67
CA SER A 225 -1.50 15.26 20.47
C SER A 225 -2.69 15.62 19.57
N ASP A 226 -3.90 15.47 20.11
CA ASP A 226 -5.13 15.83 19.41
C ASP A 226 -5.10 17.30 18.92
N GLY A 227 -5.59 17.52 17.70
CA GLY A 227 -5.58 18.83 17.04
C GLY A 227 -4.29 19.16 16.27
N LEU A 228 -3.25 18.33 16.36
CA LEU A 228 -2.03 18.46 15.56
C LEU A 228 -1.95 17.38 14.49
N LEU A 229 -1.43 17.76 13.32
CA LEU A 229 -1.14 16.87 12.20
C LEU A 229 0.30 16.36 12.29
N SER A 230 0.49 15.09 11.92
CA SER A 230 1.81 14.50 11.66
C SER A 230 2.33 14.99 10.30
N CYS A 231 3.41 15.78 10.32
CA CYS A 231 4.00 16.47 9.18
C CYS A 231 5.36 15.87 8.76
N GLY A 232 5.49 14.54 8.85
CA GLY A 232 6.72 13.83 8.52
C GLY A 232 7.59 13.54 9.75
N LEU A 233 8.72 12.88 9.52
CA LEU A 233 9.62 12.43 10.57
C LEU A 233 10.52 13.57 11.03
N LYS A 234 10.71 13.69 12.35
CA LYS A 234 11.66 14.61 12.95
C LYS A 234 13.07 14.11 12.66
N ARG A 235 13.94 15.00 12.19
CA ARG A 235 15.31 14.68 11.81
C ARG A 235 16.34 15.55 12.54
N ASP A 236 17.55 15.03 12.69
CA ASP A 236 18.71 15.80 13.16
C ASP A 236 19.33 16.65 12.03
N SER A 237 20.45 17.33 12.33
CA SER A 237 21.16 18.17 11.36
C SER A 237 21.77 17.40 10.19
N ASP A 238 22.01 16.09 10.35
CA ASP A 238 22.53 15.21 9.30
C ASP A 238 21.40 14.56 8.47
N GLY A 239 20.15 14.87 8.80
CA GLY A 239 18.96 14.34 8.14
C GLY A 239 18.55 12.95 8.64
N LYS A 240 19.14 12.44 9.73
CA LYS A 240 18.75 11.14 10.30
C LYS A 240 17.48 11.27 11.12
N VAL A 241 16.65 10.22 11.12
CA VAL A 241 15.42 10.19 11.91
C VAL A 241 15.76 10.15 13.40
N ILE A 242 15.10 11.01 14.17
CA ILE A 242 15.18 10.99 15.62
C ILE A 242 14.21 9.92 16.14
N MET A 243 14.76 8.86 16.73
CA MET A 243 13.99 7.78 17.34
C MET A 243 13.63 8.11 18.79
N ASN A 244 12.39 7.82 19.19
CA ASN A 244 12.00 7.82 20.59
C ASN A 244 12.63 6.61 21.28
N THR A 245 13.46 6.88 22.30
CA THR A 245 14.22 5.85 23.02
C THR A 245 13.34 4.85 23.77
N THR A 246 12.15 5.28 24.19
CA THR A 246 11.18 4.51 24.99
C THR A 246 10.28 3.67 24.10
N SER A 247 9.65 4.27 23.08
CA SER A 247 8.73 3.53 22.19
C SER A 247 9.43 2.83 21.02
N LYS A 248 10.72 3.09 20.80
CA LYS A 248 11.50 2.61 19.64
C LYS A 248 10.86 2.97 18.30
N ARG A 249 10.04 4.02 18.27
CA ARG A 249 9.36 4.55 17.08
C ARG A 249 9.99 5.87 16.64
N PRO A 250 9.90 6.23 15.36
CA PRO A 250 10.34 7.54 14.91
C PRO A 250 9.50 8.65 15.54
N GLN A 251 10.13 9.77 15.89
CA GLN A 251 9.42 10.97 16.31
C GLN A 251 8.86 11.68 15.08
N PHE A 252 7.64 12.19 15.16
CA PHE A 252 7.02 12.98 14.11
C PHE A 252 7.13 14.48 14.42
N VAL A 253 7.15 15.29 13.36
CA VAL A 253 6.94 16.73 13.47
C VAL A 253 5.44 16.97 13.57
N CYS A 254 4.99 17.59 14.66
CA CYS A 254 3.58 17.87 14.89
C CYS A 254 3.30 19.36 14.68
N SER A 255 2.34 19.69 13.81
CA SER A 255 1.96 21.07 13.49
C SER A 255 0.46 21.17 13.21
N GLN A 256 -0.13 22.37 13.32
CA GLN A 256 -1.53 22.60 12.97
C GLN A 256 -1.78 22.45 11.46
N THR A 257 -0.76 22.71 10.64
CA THR A 257 -0.82 22.58 9.18
C THR A 257 0.42 21.86 8.68
N CYS A 258 0.22 21.01 7.67
CA CYS A 258 1.29 20.38 6.91
C CYS A 258 1.05 20.66 5.42
N ASP A 259 2.12 20.92 4.67
CA ASP A 259 2.08 20.79 3.20
C ASP A 259 2.34 19.32 2.86
N ARG A 260 1.29 18.50 2.95
CA ARG A 260 1.38 17.08 2.59
C ARG A 260 1.54 16.98 1.07
N PRO A 261 2.45 16.09 0.59
CA PRO A 261 2.43 15.66 -0.79
C PRO A 261 1.02 15.26 -1.20
N PRO A 262 0.56 15.72 -2.36
CA PRO A 262 -0.70 15.28 -2.89
C PRO A 262 -0.66 13.78 -3.22
N THR A 263 -1.76 13.06 -2.95
CA THR A 263 -1.91 11.67 -3.35
C THR A 263 -2.34 11.59 -4.82
N PRO A 264 -1.69 10.77 -5.66
CA PRO A 264 -2.07 10.64 -7.06
C PRO A 264 -3.43 9.96 -7.19
N GLU A 265 -4.27 10.46 -8.10
CA GLU A 265 -5.46 9.72 -8.52
C GLU A 265 -5.06 8.60 -9.50
N PRO A 266 -5.79 7.46 -9.50
CA PRO A 266 -5.60 6.43 -10.50
C PRO A 266 -5.68 7.01 -11.92
N ARG A 267 -4.62 6.87 -12.69
CA ARG A 267 -4.57 7.41 -14.05
C ARG A 267 -3.79 6.49 -14.98
N THR A 268 -4.21 6.48 -16.24
CA THR A 268 -3.51 5.81 -17.32
C THR A 268 -2.89 6.86 -18.24
N ALA A 269 -1.62 6.69 -18.55
CA ALA A 269 -0.90 7.55 -19.49
C ALA A 269 0.03 6.73 -20.39
N MET A 270 0.36 7.27 -21.56
CA MET A 270 1.08 6.55 -22.60
C MET A 270 2.56 6.96 -22.62
N LEU A 271 3.45 5.99 -22.80
CA LEU A 271 4.83 6.22 -23.24
C LEU A 271 5.12 5.39 -24.50
N MET A 272 5.91 5.96 -25.40
CA MET A 272 6.38 5.28 -26.61
C MET A 272 7.69 4.52 -26.34
N PRO A 273 7.79 3.22 -26.68
CA PRO A 273 9.09 2.54 -26.73
C PRO A 273 10.07 3.28 -27.67
N GLY A 274 11.37 3.21 -27.40
CA GLY A 274 12.41 3.77 -28.26
C GLY A 274 12.53 5.31 -28.27
N THR A 275 11.60 6.02 -27.64
CA THR A 275 11.66 7.49 -27.51
C THR A 275 12.20 7.85 -26.12
N GLY A 276 13.27 8.65 -26.08
CA GLY A 276 13.84 9.17 -24.83
C GLY A 276 13.23 10.50 -24.41
N ASN A 277 13.54 10.92 -23.19
CA ASN A 277 13.05 12.16 -22.56
C ASN A 277 11.51 12.30 -22.54
N GLN A 278 10.81 11.18 -22.38
CA GLN A 278 9.37 11.20 -22.17
C GLN A 278 9.06 11.15 -20.67
N GLU A 279 7.91 11.70 -20.30
CA GLU A 279 7.50 11.77 -18.90
C GLU A 279 5.98 11.62 -18.79
N ILE A 280 5.55 10.75 -17.86
CA ILE A 280 4.19 10.75 -17.35
C ILE A 280 4.18 11.59 -16.08
N ARG A 281 3.34 12.62 -16.04
CA ARG A 281 3.05 13.42 -14.84
C ARG A 281 1.63 13.16 -14.38
N LEU A 282 1.48 12.86 -13.10
CA LEU A 282 0.18 12.76 -12.46
C LEU A 282 0.00 13.90 -11.49
N ASN A 283 -1.18 14.51 -11.58
CA ASN A 283 -1.62 15.52 -10.65
C ASN A 283 -2.67 14.91 -9.73
N SER A 284 -2.76 15.44 -8.52
CA SER A 284 -3.93 15.27 -7.64
C SER A 284 -5.12 16.08 -8.14
N SER A 285 -6.27 15.88 -7.48
CA SER A 285 -7.51 16.63 -7.69
C SER A 285 -7.35 18.15 -7.53
N ASP A 286 -6.44 18.62 -6.68
CA ASP A 286 -6.11 20.04 -6.50
C ASP A 286 -5.11 20.58 -7.55
N GLY A 287 -4.72 19.76 -8.52
CA GLY A 287 -3.85 20.13 -9.63
C GLY A 287 -2.35 20.14 -9.31
N LYS A 288 -1.95 19.84 -8.08
CA LYS A 288 -0.53 19.70 -7.70
C LYS A 288 0.06 18.41 -8.26
N MET A 289 1.34 18.42 -8.61
CA MET A 289 2.03 17.23 -9.10
C MET A 289 2.27 16.24 -7.95
N ALA A 290 1.77 15.01 -8.12
CA ALA A 290 1.79 13.94 -7.12
C ALA A 290 2.77 12.83 -7.46
N PHE A 291 3.16 12.71 -8.73
CA PHE A 291 4.01 11.63 -9.19
C PHE A 291 4.56 11.91 -10.60
N ALA A 292 5.78 11.45 -10.89
CA ALA A 292 6.28 11.40 -12.25
C ALA A 292 7.06 10.11 -12.56
N LEU A 293 6.87 9.59 -13.78
CA LEU A 293 7.65 8.50 -14.36
C LEU A 293 8.38 9.02 -15.59
N HIS A 294 9.71 8.99 -15.56
CA HIS A 294 10.58 9.51 -16.61
C HIS A 294 11.24 8.38 -17.38
N ALA A 295 11.11 8.38 -18.70
CA ALA A 295 11.89 7.57 -19.62
C ALA A 295 13.04 8.42 -20.17
N SER A 296 14.19 8.41 -19.49
CA SER A 296 15.33 9.30 -19.78
C SER A 296 16.13 8.89 -21.03
N SER A 297 16.10 7.61 -21.42
CA SER A 297 16.87 7.06 -22.55
C SER A 297 15.97 6.67 -23.73
N GLN A 298 16.51 6.79 -24.95
CA GLN A 298 15.94 6.13 -26.11
C GLN A 298 16.08 4.62 -25.86
N ASN A 299 14.96 3.92 -25.69
CA ASN A 299 14.86 2.53 -25.24
C ASN A 299 14.87 2.30 -23.72
N ALA A 300 14.34 3.23 -22.92
CA ALA A 300 14.21 2.98 -21.47
C ALA A 300 13.46 1.68 -21.13
N PHE A 301 12.56 1.26 -22.03
CA PHE A 301 11.89 -0.03 -22.03
C PHE A 301 11.63 -0.50 -23.45
N ARG A 302 11.44 -1.82 -23.60
CA ARG A 302 10.93 -2.47 -24.82
C ARG A 302 9.77 -3.38 -24.49
N ARG A 303 8.90 -3.61 -25.46
CA ARG A 303 7.84 -4.60 -25.35
C ARG A 303 8.41 -5.99 -25.61
N THR A 304 7.97 -6.99 -24.85
CA THR A 304 8.42 -8.39 -25.04
C THR A 304 7.92 -8.98 -26.36
N ASP A 305 6.83 -8.44 -26.91
CA ASP A 305 6.30 -8.78 -28.23
C ASP A 305 7.05 -8.09 -29.41
N ASN A 306 8.14 -7.36 -29.12
CA ASN A 306 8.97 -6.63 -30.07
C ASN A 306 8.22 -5.58 -30.92
N LYS A 307 7.03 -5.14 -30.51
CA LYS A 307 6.33 -4.04 -31.16
C LYS A 307 6.84 -2.69 -30.65
N SER A 308 6.69 -1.66 -31.48
CA SER A 308 7.02 -0.26 -31.14
C SER A 308 5.80 0.57 -30.76
N ASP A 309 4.62 -0.04 -30.69
CA ASP A 309 3.36 0.59 -30.30
C ASP A 309 3.47 1.20 -28.89
N ALA A 310 2.81 2.33 -28.67
CA ALA A 310 2.65 2.96 -27.37
C ALA A 310 2.20 1.96 -26.29
N VAL A 311 2.68 2.18 -25.07
CA VAL A 311 2.31 1.39 -23.90
C VAL A 311 1.57 2.28 -22.91
N ASN A 312 0.39 1.82 -22.50
CA ASN A 312 -0.35 2.43 -21.41
C ASN A 312 0.26 1.99 -20.08
N PHE A 313 0.56 2.96 -19.21
CA PHE A 313 0.96 2.75 -17.82
C PHE A 313 -0.18 3.23 -16.94
N THR A 314 -0.76 2.30 -16.20
CA THR A 314 -1.71 2.60 -15.14
C THR A 314 -0.94 2.79 -13.86
N ILE A 315 -1.12 3.95 -13.24
CA ILE A 315 -0.49 4.28 -11.97
C ILE A 315 -1.61 4.56 -10.97
N SER A 316 -1.56 3.90 -9.82
CA SER A 316 -2.59 4.01 -8.79
C SER A 316 -1.99 3.98 -7.39
N PRO A 317 -2.60 4.70 -6.42
CA PRO A 317 -2.28 4.49 -5.02
C PRO A 317 -2.69 3.08 -4.59
N VAL A 318 -1.94 2.51 -3.65
CA VAL A 318 -2.25 1.20 -3.07
C VAL A 318 -3.40 1.31 -2.08
N PRO A 319 -4.36 0.36 -2.09
CA PRO A 319 -5.43 0.38 -1.12
C PRO A 319 -4.93 0.26 0.32
N SER A 320 -5.60 0.96 1.24
CA SER A 320 -5.26 0.95 2.68
C SER A 320 -5.11 -0.47 3.25
N SER A 321 -5.93 -1.42 2.79
CA SER A 321 -5.81 -2.86 3.12
C SER A 321 -4.44 -3.48 2.87
N ALA A 322 -3.85 -3.23 1.70
CA ALA A 322 -2.54 -3.78 1.33
C ALA A 322 -1.40 -3.06 2.07
N LEU A 323 -1.60 -1.81 2.44
CA LEU A 323 -0.67 -1.07 3.31
C LEU A 323 -0.70 -1.57 4.76
N GLN A 324 -1.90 -1.86 5.30
CA GLN A 324 -2.12 -2.22 6.70
C GLN A 324 -1.87 -3.71 6.99
N GLU A 325 -2.25 -4.59 6.06
CA GLU A 325 -2.20 -6.04 6.24
C GLU A 325 -1.24 -6.74 5.25
N GLY A 326 -0.89 -6.08 4.15
CA GLY A 326 -0.09 -6.64 3.07
C GLY A 326 1.42 -6.60 3.29
N PRO A 327 2.21 -6.78 2.22
CA PRO A 327 3.68 -6.84 2.30
C PRO A 327 4.32 -5.61 2.93
N PHE A 328 3.70 -4.44 2.80
CA PHE A 328 4.18 -3.19 3.42
C PHE A 328 3.80 -3.03 4.90
N ALA A 329 2.99 -3.92 5.48
CA ALA A 329 2.41 -3.76 6.81
C ALA A 329 3.44 -3.49 7.91
N GLN A 330 4.57 -4.22 7.90
CA GLN A 330 5.63 -4.02 8.90
C GLN A 330 6.28 -2.63 8.77
N TYR A 331 6.60 -2.23 7.54
CA TYR A 331 7.18 -0.92 7.26
C TYR A 331 6.21 0.21 7.65
N PHE A 332 4.93 0.03 7.31
CA PHE A 332 3.88 0.97 7.65
C PHE A 332 3.72 1.10 9.17
N LYS A 333 3.59 -0.02 9.90
CA LYS A 333 3.43 -0.05 11.37
C LYS A 333 4.62 0.56 12.12
N ALA A 334 5.82 0.40 11.58
CA ALA A 334 7.05 0.99 12.10
C ALA A 334 7.18 2.50 11.82
N GLY A 335 6.33 3.08 10.97
CA GLY A 335 6.48 4.46 10.50
C GLY A 335 7.69 4.65 9.57
N LYS A 336 8.12 3.57 8.91
CA LYS A 336 9.27 3.55 8.00
C LYS A 336 8.94 4.14 6.62
N ILE A 337 7.69 4.05 6.17
CA ILE A 337 7.24 4.57 4.88
C ILE A 337 7.04 6.09 4.98
N VAL A 338 7.69 6.85 4.09
CA VAL A 338 7.68 8.33 4.08
C VAL A 338 7.08 8.94 2.81
N SER A 339 6.52 8.11 1.92
CA SER A 339 5.77 8.51 0.74
C SER A 339 4.43 7.80 0.66
N ASP A 340 3.59 8.20 -0.29
CA ASP A 340 2.51 7.33 -0.75
C ASP A 340 3.09 6.06 -1.40
N VAL A 341 2.35 4.96 -1.26
CA VAL A 341 2.67 3.68 -1.91
C VAL A 341 1.89 3.60 -3.21
N ILE A 342 2.59 3.37 -4.31
CA ILE A 342 2.04 3.47 -5.66
C ILE A 342 2.31 2.18 -6.44
N THR A 343 1.33 1.73 -7.20
CA THR A 343 1.45 0.63 -8.15
C THR A 343 1.58 1.19 -9.54
N ILE A 344 2.50 0.65 -10.33
CA ILE A 344 2.68 0.96 -11.75
C ILE A 344 2.51 -0.32 -12.54
N GLU A 345 1.51 -0.34 -13.41
CA GLU A 345 1.20 -1.50 -14.23
C GLU A 345 1.18 -1.13 -15.72
N PRO A 346 2.05 -1.73 -16.54
CA PRO A 346 2.00 -1.57 -17.98
C PRO A 346 0.90 -2.46 -18.58
N SER A 347 0.23 -1.99 -19.63
CA SER A 347 -0.80 -2.76 -20.35
C SER A 347 -0.29 -4.04 -21.04
N VAL A 348 1.03 -4.16 -21.21
CA VAL A 348 1.72 -5.27 -21.86
C VAL A 348 3.02 -5.57 -21.11
N ASP A 349 3.53 -6.78 -21.26
CA ASP A 349 4.78 -7.17 -20.62
C ASP A 349 5.96 -6.42 -21.27
N LEU A 350 6.84 -5.90 -20.42
CA LEU A 350 7.98 -5.07 -20.83
C LEU A 350 9.29 -5.63 -20.29
N THR A 351 10.37 -5.38 -21.03
CA THR A 351 11.73 -5.47 -20.51
C THR A 351 12.25 -4.05 -20.30
N ILE A 352 12.79 -3.77 -19.11
CA ILE A 352 13.43 -2.49 -18.81
C ILE A 352 14.91 -2.60 -19.19
N GLU A 353 15.38 -1.75 -20.09
CA GLU A 353 16.78 -1.72 -20.53
C GLU A 353 17.60 -0.64 -19.77
N GLY A 354 16.97 0.00 -18.78
CA GLY A 354 17.56 1.06 -17.96
C GLY A 354 17.16 2.47 -18.42
N GLY A 355 17.17 3.43 -17.49
CA GLY A 355 16.78 4.83 -17.79
C GLY A 355 15.31 5.14 -17.52
N LEU A 356 14.55 4.21 -16.92
CA LEU A 356 13.29 4.54 -16.26
C LEU A 356 13.56 5.04 -14.85
N MET A 357 13.01 6.21 -14.53
CA MET A 357 13.18 6.88 -13.26
C MET A 357 11.84 7.29 -12.68
N LEU A 358 11.73 7.11 -11.37
CA LEU A 358 10.55 7.34 -10.57
C LEU A 358 10.77 8.54 -9.68
N ASP A 359 9.89 9.54 -9.74
CA ASP A 359 9.94 10.72 -8.88
C ASP A 359 8.70 10.75 -7.97
N ILE A 360 8.91 10.56 -6.67
CA ILE A 360 7.85 10.49 -5.65
C ILE A 360 8.03 11.63 -4.65
N PRO A 361 7.04 12.53 -4.48
CA PRO A 361 7.13 13.61 -3.51
C PRO A 361 7.11 13.10 -2.06
N LEU A 362 7.81 13.82 -1.19
CA LEU A 362 8.03 13.47 0.21
C LEU A 362 7.56 14.60 1.13
N LEU A 363 7.12 14.23 2.34
CA LEU A 363 6.92 15.19 3.42
C LEU A 363 8.28 15.77 3.86
N GLY A 364 8.55 17.03 3.51
CA GLY A 364 9.77 17.73 3.90
C GLY A 364 9.86 19.15 3.34
N THR A 365 10.83 19.92 3.82
CA THR A 365 11.14 21.27 3.31
C THR A 365 12.29 21.21 2.30
N ALA A 366 12.45 22.26 1.50
CA ALA A 366 13.53 22.34 0.52
C ALA A 366 14.92 22.29 1.19
N GLU A 367 15.06 22.88 2.38
CA GLU A 367 16.31 22.96 3.14
C GLU A 367 16.71 21.61 3.74
N SER A 368 15.74 20.83 4.22
CA SER A 368 15.97 19.52 4.85
C SER A 368 16.08 18.37 3.84
N CYS A 369 15.65 18.60 2.60
CA CYS A 369 15.52 17.55 1.59
C CYS A 369 16.84 16.82 1.30
N GLN A 370 17.93 17.55 1.06
CA GLN A 370 19.19 16.92 0.66
C GLN A 370 19.84 16.09 1.78
N GLY A 371 19.65 16.47 3.04
CA GLY A 371 20.10 15.67 4.18
C GLY A 371 19.27 14.40 4.33
N MET A 372 17.94 14.54 4.25
CA MET A 372 17.00 13.42 4.35
C MET A 372 17.24 12.36 3.26
N LEU A 373 17.39 12.75 1.99
CA LEU A 373 17.50 11.81 0.86
C LEU A 373 18.67 10.82 0.98
N LYS A 374 19.72 11.15 1.75
CA LYS A 374 20.85 10.26 2.02
C LYS A 374 20.47 9.00 2.80
N HIS A 375 19.36 9.06 3.53
CA HIS A 375 18.85 7.99 4.39
C HIS A 375 17.58 7.35 3.84
N LEU A 376 17.15 7.77 2.64
CA LEU A 376 15.95 7.27 2.01
C LEU A 376 16.27 6.30 0.87
N GLU A 377 15.47 5.26 0.79
CA GLU A 377 15.57 4.22 -0.22
C GLU A 377 14.22 3.98 -0.89
N LEU A 378 14.27 3.70 -2.19
CA LEU A 378 13.13 3.19 -2.91
C LEU A 378 13.03 1.68 -2.63
N VAL A 379 11.86 1.24 -2.18
CA VAL A 379 11.54 -0.16 -1.94
C VAL A 379 10.42 -0.64 -2.85
N VAL A 380 10.40 -1.94 -3.14
CA VAL A 380 9.47 -2.55 -4.09
C VAL A 380 8.88 -3.86 -3.59
N VAL A 381 7.66 -4.17 -4.01
CA VAL A 381 6.98 -5.44 -3.77
C VAL A 381 6.38 -5.93 -5.09
N SER A 382 6.96 -6.99 -5.65
CA SER A 382 6.54 -7.56 -6.94
C SER A 382 5.09 -8.03 -6.98
N ASP A 383 4.59 -8.57 -5.87
CA ASP A 383 3.23 -9.08 -5.75
C ASP A 383 2.59 -8.60 -4.45
N LEU A 384 1.67 -7.63 -4.56
CA LEU A 384 0.91 -7.09 -3.43
C LEU A 384 -0.01 -8.11 -2.76
N LEU A 385 -0.35 -9.20 -3.45
CA LEU A 385 -1.18 -10.28 -2.93
C LEU A 385 -0.33 -11.39 -2.28
N ASN A 386 1.00 -11.30 -2.35
CA ASN A 386 1.89 -12.20 -1.62
C ASN A 386 2.25 -11.65 -0.24
N PHE A 387 1.38 -11.89 0.74
CA PHE A 387 1.53 -11.43 2.13
C PHE A 387 2.74 -12.02 2.89
N SER A 388 3.45 -12.98 2.29
CA SER A 388 4.71 -13.49 2.84
C SER A 388 5.94 -12.74 2.32
N SER A 389 5.77 -11.91 1.28
CA SER A 389 6.83 -11.08 0.76
C SER A 389 7.08 -9.87 1.67
N SER A 390 8.33 -9.43 1.68
CA SER A 390 8.76 -8.18 2.33
C SER A 390 9.25 -7.21 1.26
N PRO A 391 9.15 -5.89 1.47
CA PRO A 391 9.68 -4.92 0.53
C PRO A 391 11.18 -5.11 0.32
N GLU A 392 11.60 -5.13 -0.95
CA GLU A 392 12.99 -5.26 -1.35
C GLU A 392 13.57 -3.88 -1.69
N ARG A 393 14.84 -3.66 -1.36
CA ARG A 393 15.53 -2.42 -1.67
C ARG A 393 15.88 -2.36 -3.17
N VAL A 394 15.47 -1.29 -3.84
CA VAL A 394 15.77 -1.03 -5.26
C VAL A 394 16.98 -0.11 -5.40
N GLY A 395 17.02 0.98 -4.64
CA GLY A 395 18.02 2.02 -4.81
C GLY A 395 17.90 3.16 -3.80
N ASN A 396 18.90 4.04 -3.81
CA ASN A 396 18.89 5.25 -2.99
C ASN A 396 18.11 6.38 -3.67
N CYS A 397 17.57 7.29 -2.87
CA CYS A 397 16.93 8.48 -3.38
C CYS A 397 17.93 9.56 -3.78
N SER A 398 17.71 10.15 -4.95
CA SER A 398 18.30 11.43 -5.35
C SER A 398 17.24 12.53 -5.36
N LYS A 399 17.64 13.80 -5.45
CA LYS A 399 16.69 14.91 -5.45
C LYS A 399 15.93 14.96 -6.79
N GLY A 400 14.61 14.82 -6.72
CA GLY A 400 13.74 15.00 -7.88
C GLY A 400 13.27 16.44 -8.09
N ALA A 401 12.29 16.60 -8.97
CA ALA A 401 11.75 17.89 -9.42
C ALA A 401 10.36 18.20 -8.85
N ILE A 402 9.73 17.26 -8.11
CA ILE A 402 8.36 17.41 -7.61
C ILE A 402 8.35 18.09 -6.25
N GLY A 403 7.61 19.20 -6.16
CA GLY A 403 7.37 19.89 -4.89
C GLY A 403 8.65 20.38 -4.20
N ASN A 404 8.61 20.50 -2.88
CA ASN A 404 9.75 20.96 -2.08
C ASN A 404 10.81 19.87 -1.88
N CYS A 405 10.38 18.62 -1.83
CA CYS A 405 11.26 17.46 -1.73
C CYS A 405 10.64 16.23 -2.38
N SER A 406 11.43 15.52 -3.16
CA SER A 406 11.01 14.26 -3.77
C SER A 406 12.19 13.30 -3.94
N CYS A 407 11.88 12.00 -3.91
CA CYS A 407 12.82 10.92 -4.17
C CYS A 407 12.76 10.55 -5.64
N LEU A 408 13.85 10.83 -6.35
CA LEU A 408 14.10 10.38 -7.71
C LEU A 408 15.01 9.14 -7.66
N SER A 409 14.53 7.99 -8.19
CA SER A 409 15.29 6.74 -8.23
C SER A 409 15.01 5.94 -9.51
N SER A 410 15.99 5.16 -9.98
CA SER A 410 15.80 4.26 -11.12
C SER A 410 14.97 3.03 -10.73
N ILE A 411 14.20 2.51 -11.68
CA ILE A 411 13.44 1.25 -11.53
C ILE A 411 13.85 0.25 -12.62
N PHE A 412 13.76 -1.05 -12.30
CA PHE A 412 14.20 -2.14 -13.16
C PHE A 412 13.12 -3.18 -13.45
N HIS A 413 11.94 -3.03 -12.85
CA HIS A 413 10.72 -3.75 -13.20
C HIS A 413 9.50 -2.85 -12.97
N PHE A 414 8.29 -3.31 -13.29
CA PHE A 414 7.05 -2.59 -12.96
C PHE A 414 6.34 -3.33 -11.84
N SER A 415 5.87 -2.59 -10.84
CA SER A 415 5.51 -3.14 -9.54
C SER A 415 4.91 -2.06 -8.63
N THR A 416 4.86 -2.35 -7.34
CA THR A 416 4.44 -1.44 -6.28
C THR A 416 5.65 -0.88 -5.53
N TYR A 417 5.71 0.43 -5.44
CA TYR A 417 6.83 1.20 -4.92
C TYR A 417 6.43 2.06 -3.72
N ALA A 418 7.37 2.21 -2.79
CA ALA A 418 7.31 3.18 -1.71
C ALA A 418 8.70 3.74 -1.42
N VAL A 419 8.76 4.91 -0.79
CA VAL A 419 10.00 5.44 -0.22
C VAL A 419 10.03 5.12 1.26
N ALA A 420 11.11 4.48 1.70
CA ALA A 420 11.33 4.04 3.07
C ALA A 420 12.55 4.74 3.67
N ASP A 421 12.51 4.96 4.98
CA ASP A 421 13.66 5.46 5.74
C ASP A 421 14.53 4.29 6.21
N ALA A 422 15.78 4.25 5.76
CA ALA A 422 16.69 3.14 6.02
C ALA A 422 17.06 3.02 7.52
N GLU A 423 17.03 4.13 8.27
CA GLU A 423 17.39 4.17 9.69
C GLU A 423 16.26 3.65 10.61
N VAL A 424 15.02 3.59 10.10
CA VAL A 424 13.90 3.02 10.84
C VAL A 424 13.91 1.49 10.66
N PRO A 425 13.98 0.69 11.74
CA PRO A 425 13.88 -0.76 11.64
C PRO A 425 12.44 -1.18 11.31
N ALA A 426 12.27 -2.14 10.39
CA ALA A 426 10.94 -2.64 10.01
C ALA A 426 10.25 -3.41 11.14
N ASN A 427 11.02 -4.02 12.05
CA ASN A 427 10.53 -4.82 13.18
C ASN A 427 10.56 -3.99 14.46
N SER A 428 9.67 -3.00 14.58
CA SER A 428 9.42 -2.31 15.84
C SER A 428 8.15 -2.85 16.51
N ASP A 429 8.08 -4.18 16.71
CA ASP A 429 6.99 -4.84 17.46
C ASP A 429 7.20 -4.65 18.96
N THR A 430 7.31 -3.40 19.42
CA THR A 430 7.14 -3.10 20.85
C THR A 430 5.72 -2.56 21.01
N PRO A 431 4.79 -3.33 21.63
CA PRO A 431 3.54 -2.77 22.09
C PRO A 431 3.87 -1.56 22.97
N ALA A 432 3.20 -0.44 22.74
CA ALA A 432 3.28 0.66 23.68
C ALA A 432 2.91 0.12 25.08
N PRO A 433 3.66 0.45 26.14
CA PRO A 433 3.26 0.09 27.49
C PRO A 433 1.83 0.61 27.69
N PRO A 434 0.92 -0.19 28.27
CA PRO A 434 -0.39 0.34 28.63
C PRO A 434 -0.18 1.60 29.49
N PRO A 435 -0.99 2.66 29.28
CA PRO A 435 -0.93 3.83 30.15
C PRO A 435 -1.10 3.37 31.60
N PRO A 436 -0.42 4.01 32.58
CA PRO A 436 -0.54 3.63 33.98
C PRO A 436 -2.02 3.67 34.36
N THR A 437 -2.55 2.52 34.73
CA THR A 437 -3.92 2.37 35.21
C THR A 437 -4.03 3.14 36.52
N ASN A 438 -4.43 4.40 36.46
CA ASN A 438 -4.97 5.10 37.61
C ASN A 438 -6.36 4.51 37.88
N SER A 439 -6.40 3.30 38.44
CA SER A 439 -7.60 2.80 39.09
C SER A 439 -7.95 3.77 40.22
N PRO A 440 -9.16 4.37 40.22
CA PRO A 440 -9.66 5.06 41.39
C PRO A 440 -9.75 4.04 42.52
N ALA A 441 -9.09 4.33 43.64
CA ALA A 441 -9.29 3.56 44.86
C ALA A 441 -10.79 3.54 45.20
N PRO A 442 -11.36 2.39 45.60
CA PRO A 442 -12.77 2.31 45.97
C PRO A 442 -13.07 3.26 47.15
N PRO A 443 -14.27 3.87 47.20
CA PRO A 443 -14.64 4.78 48.28
C PRO A 443 -14.68 3.99 49.59
N SER A 444 -13.76 4.33 50.49
CA SER A 444 -13.70 3.73 51.82
C SER A 444 -14.70 4.47 52.73
N ASP A 445 -15.95 4.01 52.73
CA ASP A 445 -16.93 4.36 53.77
C ASP A 445 -16.53 3.69 55.09
N SER A 446 -16.05 4.46 56.06
CA SER A 446 -16.32 4.25 57.50
C SER A 446 -15.73 5.37 58.37
N PRO A 447 -16.35 5.65 59.53
CA PRO A 447 -16.38 6.98 60.13
C PRO A 447 -15.18 7.31 61.02
N VAL A 448 -14.83 8.59 61.00
CA VAL A 448 -13.82 9.23 61.86
C VAL A 448 -14.25 9.15 63.33
N ALA A 449 -13.47 8.44 64.14
CA ALA A 449 -13.41 8.62 65.59
C ALA A 449 -12.06 9.31 65.94
N PRO A 450 -12.03 10.21 66.95
CA PRO A 450 -10.94 11.17 67.11
C PRO A 450 -9.68 10.57 67.74
N ALA A 451 -8.56 11.21 67.40
CA ALA A 451 -7.20 10.88 67.76
C ALA A 451 -6.95 10.71 69.27
N PRO A 452 -5.92 9.93 69.62
CA PRO A 452 -4.99 10.37 70.64
C PRO A 452 -3.54 10.38 70.17
N VAL A 453 -2.87 11.41 70.66
CA VAL A 453 -1.45 11.77 70.60
C VAL A 453 -0.52 10.59 70.89
N ALA A 454 0.56 10.47 70.11
CA ALA A 454 1.71 9.63 70.44
C ALA A 454 2.93 10.50 70.83
N PRO A 455 3.74 10.07 71.82
CA PRO A 455 5.15 10.44 71.93
C PRO A 455 6.07 9.29 71.42
N PRO A 456 7.36 9.57 71.16
CA PRO A 456 8.20 8.76 70.27
C PRO A 456 9.14 7.79 71.02
N ALA A 457 9.59 6.76 70.28
CA ALA A 457 10.97 6.23 70.18
C ALA A 457 11.05 4.68 70.06
N THR A 458 11.78 4.26 69.01
CA THR A 458 12.59 3.04 68.76
C THR A 458 13.19 2.28 69.96
N PRO A 459 13.87 1.11 69.79
CA PRO A 459 13.98 0.13 68.68
C PRO A 459 14.01 -1.38 69.12
N SER A 460 14.19 -2.27 68.14
CA SER A 460 14.89 -3.58 68.21
C SER A 460 14.14 -4.82 68.71
N GLY A 461 14.19 -5.91 67.93
CA GLY A 461 13.97 -7.28 68.45
C GLY A 461 13.45 -8.33 67.46
N THR A 462 14.40 -8.96 66.75
CA THR A 462 14.59 -10.42 66.52
C THR A 462 13.42 -11.43 66.46
N SER A 463 13.65 -12.45 65.60
CA SER A 463 13.21 -13.88 65.69
C SER A 463 12.01 -14.28 64.79
N THR A 464 12.23 -14.89 63.63
CA THR A 464 12.41 -16.34 63.31
C THR A 464 11.14 -17.20 63.25
N LEU A 465 11.10 -17.98 62.16
CA LEU A 465 10.67 -19.37 62.01
C LEU A 465 9.20 -19.71 61.59
N SER A 466 9.13 -20.34 60.41
CA SER A 466 8.52 -21.67 60.14
C SER A 466 7.17 -21.78 59.42
N GLY A 467 7.17 -22.64 58.40
CA GLY A 467 5.98 -23.32 57.85
C GLY A 467 6.07 -23.53 56.34
N LEU A 468 6.89 -24.46 55.81
CA LEU A 468 6.47 -25.84 55.45
C LEU A 468 5.11 -25.87 54.74
N SER A 469 5.02 -26.10 53.42
CA SER A 469 4.98 -27.43 52.76
C SER A 469 4.60 -27.17 51.29
N GLY A 470 5.01 -27.87 50.25
CA GLY A 470 5.83 -29.07 50.07
C GLY A 470 5.78 -29.47 48.59
N LEU A 471 6.75 -30.31 48.18
CA LEU A 471 6.76 -31.33 47.09
C LEU A 471 6.20 -30.98 45.69
N LYS A 472 6.76 -31.36 44.53
CA LYS A 472 7.94 -32.13 44.05
C LYS A 472 7.95 -31.93 42.51
N LEU A 473 9.07 -31.61 41.84
CA LEU A 473 9.96 -32.54 41.08
C LEU A 473 9.18 -33.61 40.28
N LEU A 474 9.36 -33.92 38.99
CA LEU A 474 10.50 -33.91 38.04
C LEU A 474 9.87 -34.31 36.67
N ALA A 475 10.21 -33.65 35.55
CA ALA A 475 11.14 -34.12 34.50
C ALA A 475 10.62 -35.18 33.50
N VAL A 476 11.31 -35.18 32.34
CA VAL A 476 11.36 -36.26 31.31
C VAL A 476 10.18 -36.19 30.33
N SER A 477 10.29 -36.21 29.00
CA SER A 477 11.37 -36.61 28.08
C SER A 477 11.20 -35.91 26.73
N LEU A 478 12.32 -35.55 26.12
CA LEU A 478 12.44 -35.19 24.71
C LEU A 478 12.92 -36.46 23.98
N LEU A 479 12.18 -36.95 22.98
CA LEU A 479 12.73 -37.92 22.02
C LEU A 479 11.95 -37.88 20.70
N LEU A 480 12.75 -37.90 19.65
CA LEU A 480 12.47 -37.83 18.22
C LEU A 480 11.48 -38.92 17.74
N SER A 481 10.86 -38.68 16.58
CA SER A 481 11.13 -39.52 15.39
C SER A 481 10.56 -38.90 14.10
N PHE A 482 11.42 -38.94 13.09
CA PHE A 482 11.15 -38.78 11.66
C PHE A 482 10.50 -40.05 11.08
N VAL A 483 10.03 -39.93 9.81
CA VAL A 483 9.80 -40.98 8.77
C VAL A 483 8.33 -41.29 8.40
N ALA A 484 7.88 -40.58 7.36
CA ALA A 484 7.48 -41.05 6.01
C ALA A 484 6.12 -41.76 5.70
N LEU A 485 5.65 -41.40 4.49
CA LEU A 485 4.65 -41.99 3.58
C LEU A 485 3.16 -42.01 4.01
N ILE A 486 2.29 -41.30 3.27
CA ILE A 486 1.61 -41.73 2.02
C ILE A 486 1.51 -40.51 1.09
#